data_AF-A0A2U3QI46-F1
#
_entry.id   AF-A0A2U3QI46-F1
#
_cell.length_a   1.000
_cell.length_b   1.000
_cell.length_c   1.000
_cell.angle_alpha   90.00
_cell.angle_beta   90.00
_cell.angle_gamma   90.00
#
_symmetry.space_group_name_H-M   'P 1'
#
loop_
_entity.id
_entity.type
_entity.pdbx_description
1 polymer ?
#
loop_
_entity_poly.entity_id
_entity_poly.type
_entity_poly.pdbx_seq_one_letter_code
_entity_poly.pdbx_strand_id
1 'polypeptide(L)' 'MFGLGMPELMVVLVVVMVLFGGKRLPELATGMGKAIRNFKKASTEPDEINVTLKKIIAEDIASETKEKGAGA' A
#
# COMPACT_ATOMS: atom_id res chain seq x y z
N MET A 1 -33.67 -18.24 -1.51
CA MET A 1 -34.03 -18.58 -2.91
C MET A 1 -33.59 -17.52 -3.92
N PHE A 2 -32.56 -16.72 -3.63
CA PHE A 2 -31.88 -15.81 -4.58
C PHE A 2 -30.47 -15.58 -4.04
N GLY A 3 -29.56 -16.50 -4.31
CA GLY A 3 -28.14 -16.25 -4.12
C GLY A 3 -27.65 -15.58 -5.39
N LEU A 4 -26.95 -14.44 -5.27
CA LEU A 4 -26.21 -13.87 -6.39
C LEU A 4 -25.13 -14.88 -6.79
N GLY A 5 -25.46 -15.72 -7.75
CA GLY A 5 -24.55 -16.70 -8.31
C GLY A 5 -23.61 -16.06 -9.30
N MET A 6 -22.64 -16.86 -9.74
CA MET A 6 -21.76 -16.50 -10.85
C MET A 6 -22.52 -16.10 -12.14
N PRO A 7 -23.64 -16.77 -12.50
CA PRO A 7 -24.42 -16.39 -13.68
C PRO A 7 -25.03 -14.98 -13.59
N GLU A 8 -25.63 -14.63 -12.45
CA GLU A 8 -26.25 -13.31 -12.25
C GLU A 8 -25.21 -12.19 -12.30
N LEU A 9 -24.04 -12.39 -11.69
CA LEU A 9 -22.92 -11.46 -11.78
C LEU A 9 -22.43 -11.28 -13.22
N MET A 10 -22.38 -12.34 -14.02
CA MET A 10 -22.00 -12.24 -15.44
C MET A 10 -23.02 -11.43 -16.26
N VAL A 11 -24.31 -11.59 -16.01
CA VAL A 11 -25.35 -10.78 -16.69
C VAL A 11 -25.20 -9.31 -16.33
N VAL A 12 -25.02 -8.98 -15.05
CA VAL A 12 -24.78 -7.60 -14.60
C VAL A 12 -23.50 -7.03 -15.24
N LEU A 13 -22.43 -7.82 -15.28
CA LEU A 13 -21.18 -7.44 -15.92
C LEU A 13 -21.37 -7.09 -17.39
N VAL A 14 -22.14 -7.91 -18.13
CA VAL A 14 -22.46 -7.65 -19.55
C VAL A 14 -23.26 -6.36 -19.71
N VAL A 15 -24.28 -6.13 -18.89
CA VAL A 15 -25.07 -4.88 -18.92
C VAL A 15 -24.17 -3.66 -18.69
N VAL A 16 -23.33 -3.71 -17.65
CA VAL A 16 -22.35 -2.66 -17.34
C VAL A 16 -21.37 -2.46 -18.50
N MET A 17 -20.90 -3.54 -19.11
CA MET A 17 -20.00 -3.50 -20.27
C MET A 17 -20.66 -2.91 -21.52
N VAL A 18 -21.97 -3.06 -21.70
CA VAL A 18 -22.71 -2.42 -22.80
C VAL A 18 -22.89 -0.92 -22.54
N LEU A 19 -23.23 -0.53 -21.31
CA LEU A 19 -23.46 0.88 -20.95
C LEU A 19 -22.17 1.70 -20.97
N PHE A 20 -21.10 1.17 -20.38
CA PHE A 20 -19.82 1.86 -20.26
C PHE A 20 -18.88 1.53 -21.42
N GLY A 21 -19.08 0.41 -22.13
CA GLY A 21 -18.16 -0.10 -23.14
C GLY A 21 -17.00 -0.90 -22.55
N GLY A 22 -16.55 -1.95 -23.25
CA GLY A 22 -15.49 -2.85 -22.78
C GLY A 22 -14.12 -2.20 -22.53
N LYS A 23 -13.89 -0.98 -23.05
CA LYS A 23 -12.64 -0.23 -22.82
C LYS A 23 -12.66 0.64 -21.57
N ARG A 24 -13.84 1.08 -21.10
CA ARG A 24 -13.93 2.04 -19.98
C ARG A 24 -13.75 1.40 -18.61
N LEU A 25 -14.26 0.19 -18.39
CA LEU A 25 -14.03 -0.54 -17.13
C LEU A 25 -12.53 -0.74 -16.81
N PRO A 26 -11.70 -1.29 -17.71
CA PRO A 26 -10.28 -1.47 -17.40
C PRO A 26 -9.52 -0.15 -17.27
N GLU A 27 -9.93 0.90 -18.00
CA GLU A 27 -9.37 2.25 -17.89
C GLU A 27 -9.61 2.84 -16.49
N LEU A 28 -10.86 2.78 -16.01
CA LEU A 28 -11.26 3.23 -14.66
C LEU A 28 -10.59 2.39 -13.57
N ALA A 29 -10.58 1.06 -13.72
CA ALA A 29 -9.94 0.14 -12.77
C ALA A 29 -8.43 0.40 -12.67
N THR A 30 -7.76 0.71 -13.78
CA THR A 30 -6.32 1.05 -13.77
C THR A 30 -6.06 2.35 -13.01
N GLY A 31 -6.89 3.38 -13.21
CA GLY A 31 -6.79 4.64 -12.48
C GLY A 31 -7.02 4.47 -10.97
N MET A 32 -8.11 3.81 -10.60
CA MET A 32 -8.44 3.51 -9.20
C MET A 32 -7.40 2.60 -8.54
N GLY A 33 -6.92 1.58 -9.25
CA GLY A 33 -5.91 0.65 -8.74
C GLY A 33 -4.58 1.34 -8.43
N LYS A 34 -4.15 2.27 -9.28
CA LYS A 34 -2.98 3.12 -9.01
C LYS A 34 -3.22 4.01 -7.79
N ALA A 35 -4.39 4.65 -7.67
CA ALA A 35 -4.73 5.48 -6.53
C ALA A 35 -4.72 4.69 -5.22
N ILE A 36 -5.38 3.53 -5.18
CA ILE A 36 -5.41 2.63 -4.01
C ILE A 36 -3.99 2.15 -3.67
N ARG A 37 -3.19 1.78 -4.66
CA ARG A 37 -1.80 1.34 -4.45
C ARG A 37 -0.94 2.44 -3.83
N ASN A 38 -1.04 3.66 -4.37
CA ASN A 38 -0.29 4.81 -3.86
C ASN A 38 -0.78 5.22 -2.46
N PHE A 39 -2.10 5.18 -2.22
CA PHE A 39 -2.68 5.43 -0.92
C PHE A 39 -2.21 4.39 0.12
N LYS A 40 -2.22 3.11 -0.24
CA LYS A 40 -1.72 2.04 0.63
C LYS A 40 -0.23 2.21 0.92
N LYS A 41 0.56 2.59 -0.09
CA LYS A 41 2.00 2.83 0.06
C LYS A 41 2.26 3.97 1.05
N ALA A 42 1.62 5.13 0.85
CA ALA A 42 1.70 6.27 1.76
C ALA A 42 1.18 5.96 3.18
N SER A 43 0.18 5.07 3.31
CA SER A 43 -0.37 4.67 4.61
C SER A 43 0.42 3.57 5.32
N THR A 44 1.30 2.84 4.62
CA THR A 44 2.05 1.69 5.17
C THR A 44 3.53 1.99 5.35
N GLU A 45 4.10 2.91 4.56
CA GLU A 45 5.47 3.38 4.78
C GLU A 45 5.49 4.23 6.06
N PRO A 46 6.19 3.81 7.13
CA PRO A 46 6.50 4.73 8.22
C PRO A 46 7.36 5.83 7.61
N ASP A 47 7.01 7.10 7.82
CA ASP A 47 7.72 8.27 7.30
C ASP A 47 9.22 7.99 7.24
N GLU A 48 9.82 8.03 6.04
CA GLU A 48 11.22 7.66 5.79
C GLU A 48 12.22 8.41 6.71
N ILE A 49 11.75 9.48 7.35
CA ILE A 49 12.37 10.20 8.46
C ILE A 49 12.79 9.25 9.61
N ASN A 50 12.00 8.23 9.93
CA ASN A 50 12.24 7.34 11.07
C ASN A 50 13.38 6.34 10.85
N VAL A 51 13.64 5.90 9.60
CA VAL A 51 14.71 4.93 9.32
C VAL A 51 16.09 5.60 9.41
N THR A 52 16.20 6.85 8.95
CA THR A 52 17.43 7.64 9.02
C THR A 52 17.75 8.02 10.47
N LEU A 53 16.75 8.46 11.25
CA LEU A 53 16.94 8.79 12.67
C LEU A 53 17.30 7.56 13.51
N LYS A 54 16.65 6.41 13.27
CA LYS A 54 16.97 5.18 14.01
C LYS A 54 18.39 4.70 13.74
N LYS A 55 18.92 4.91 12.53
CA LYS A 55 20.30 4.57 12.18
C LYS A 55 21.31 5.50 12.88
N ILE A 56 21.06 6.81 12.85
CA ILE A 56 21.90 7.81 13.53
C ILE A 56 21.93 7.57 15.04
N ILE A 57 20.76 7.36 15.67
CA ILE A 57 20.67 7.12 17.12
C ILE A 57 21.32 5.79 17.51
N ALA A 58 21.20 4.74 16.68
CA ALA A 58 21.84 3.46 16.94
C ALA A 58 23.37 3.51 16.81
N GLU A 59 23.89 4.33 15.89
CA GLU A 59 25.34 4.58 15.75
C GLU A 59 25.88 5.40 16.94
N ASP A 60 25.14 6.39 17.43
CA ASP A 60 25.54 7.27 18.54
C ASP A 60 25.60 6.54 19.89
N ILE A 61 24.58 5.70 20.18
CA ILE A 61 24.53 4.88 21.41
C ILE A 61 25.64 3.81 21.42
N ALA A 62 26.00 3.28 20.25
CA ALA A 62 27.08 2.31 20.12
C ALA A 62 28.47 2.95 20.38
N SER A 63 28.66 4.23 20.08
CA SER A 63 29.89 4.98 20.43
C SER A 63 29.98 5.33 21.91
N GLU A 64 28.89 5.77 22.57
CA GLU A 64 28.93 6.15 23.99
C GLU A 64 29.19 4.96 24.93
N THR A 65 28.78 3.75 24.53
CA THR A 65 28.96 2.54 25.37
C THR A 65 30.43 2.07 25.41
N LYS A 66 31.28 2.52 24.48
CA LYS A 66 32.71 2.13 24.42
C LYS A 66 33.64 3.03 25.24
N GLU A 67 33.28 4.28 25.54
CA GLU A 67 34.18 5.19 26.28
C GLU A 67 34.15 5.00 27.80
N LYS A 68 33.03 4.54 28.39
CA LYS A 68 32.91 4.39 29.87
C LYS A 68 33.51 3.10 30.46
N GLY A 69 34.00 2.18 29.63
CA GLY A 69 34.47 0.86 30.08
C GLY A 69 35.97 0.71 30.38
N ALA A 70 36.80 1.72 30.12
CA ALA A 70 38.27 1.60 30.19
C ALA A 70 38.92 2.32 31.39
N GLY A 71 38.12 2.80 32.35
CA GLY A 71 38.60 3.54 33.53
C GLY A 71 38.10 2.94 34.84
N ALA A 72 38.52 1.71 35.16
CA ALA A 72 38.47 1.16 36.52
C ALA A 72 39.64 0.19 36.71
#